data_AF-A0A1I6PF48-F1
#
_entry.id   AF-A0A1I6PF48-F1
#
_cell.length_a   1.000
_cell.length_b   1.000
_cell.length_c   1.000
_cell.angle_alpha   90.00
_cell.angle_beta   90.00
_cell.angle_gamma   90.00
#
_symmetry.space_group_name_H-M   'P 1'
#
loop_
_entity.id
_entity.type
_entity.pdbx_description
1 polymer ?
#
loop_
_entity_poly.entity_id
_entity_poly.type
_entity_poly.pdbx_seq_one_letter_code
_entity_poly.pdbx_strand_id
1 'polypeptide(L)' 'MMYQNFINYLTDKGYSKRTVEIIHGTMHNAMQQAVPLKKIGSNPCESAVISNKNIKKRKVLSICELKTSLFS' A
#
# COMPACT_ATOMS: atom_id res chain seq x y z
N MET A 1 4.54 -6.95 -13.29
CA MET A 1 4.14 -6.49 -11.94
C MET A 1 3.02 -5.43 -11.97
N MET A 2 1.99 -5.58 -12.81
CA MET A 2 0.95 -4.54 -12.96
C MET A 2 0.04 -4.42 -11.72
N TYR A 3 -0.33 -5.55 -11.12
CA TYR A 3 -1.18 -5.57 -9.93
C TYR A 3 -0.46 -5.03 -8.68
N GLN A 4 0.83 -5.32 -8.51
CA GLN A 4 1.62 -4.75 -7.43
C GLN A 4 1.68 -3.21 -7.51
N ASN A 5 1.80 -2.65 -8.72
CA ASN A 5 1.76 -1.20 -8.92
C ASN A 5 0.41 -0.59 -8.52
N PHE A 6 -0.70 -1.31 -8.74
CA PHE A 6 -2.03 -0.88 -8.29
C PHE A 6 -2.13 -0.87 -6.75
N ILE A 7 -1.65 -1.90 -6.07
CA ILE A 7 -1.62 -1.95 -4.60
C ILE A 7 -0.74 -0.82 -4.03
N ASN A 8 0.42 -0.57 -4.65
CA ASN A 8 1.29 0.53 -4.27
C ASN A 8 0.60 1.89 -4.43
N TYR A 9 -0.11 2.10 -5.56
CA TYR A 9 -0.89 3.31 -5.79
C TYR A 9 -1.97 3.53 -4.72
N LEU A 10 -2.71 2.48 -4.33
CA LEU A 10 -3.70 2.59 -3.25
C LEU A 10 -3.06 2.93 -1.91
N THR A 11 -1.89 2.37 -1.64
CA THR A 11 -1.15 2.62 -0.41
C THR A 11 -0.64 4.06 -0.37
N ASP A 12 -0.08 4.54 -1.47
CA ASP A 12 0.45 5.91 -1.60
C ASP A 12 -0.67 6.97 -1.62
N LYS A 13 -1.90 6.60 -2.02
CA LYS A 13 -3.12 7.42 -1.87
C LYS A 13 -3.58 7.57 -0.41
N GLY A 14 -3.01 6.81 0.53
CA GLY A 14 -3.33 6.90 1.95
C GLY A 14 -4.56 6.09 2.36
N TYR A 15 -4.98 5.10 1.56
CA TYR A 15 -6.00 4.16 2.00
C TYR A 15 -5.51 3.34 3.21
N SER A 16 -6.44 3.02 4.12
CA SER A 16 -6.12 2.18 5.26
C SER A 16 -5.70 0.79 4.78
N LYS A 17 -4.83 0.12 5.55
CA LYS A 17 -4.43 -1.26 5.25
C LYS A 17 -5.65 -2.17 5.09
N ARG A 18 -6.65 -2.01 5.95
CA ARG A 18 -7.89 -2.79 5.90
C ARG A 18 -8.65 -2.59 4.58
N THR A 19 -8.72 -1.35 4.09
CA THR A 19 -9.35 -1.04 2.81
C THR A 19 -8.62 -1.71 1.65
N VAL A 20 -7.29 -1.65 1.64
CA VAL A 20 -6.46 -2.30 0.60
C VAL A 20 -6.63 -3.83 0.64
N GLU A 21 -6.68 -4.43 1.83
CA GLU A 21 -6.95 -5.86 2.01
C GLU A 21 -8.34 -6.28 1.49
N ILE A 22 -9.38 -5.46 1.72
CA ILE A 22 -10.73 -5.73 1.20
C ILE A 22 -10.72 -5.70 -0.34
N ILE A 23 -10.15 -4.65 -0.93
CA ILE A 23 -10.03 -4.52 -2.40
C ILE A 23 -9.25 -5.71 -2.97
N HIS A 24 -8.16 -6.10 -2.31
CA HIS A 24 -7.35 -7.24 -2.71
C HIS A 24 -8.15 -8.55 -2.69
N GLY A 25 -8.84 -8.85 -1.59
CA GLY A 25 -9.64 -10.05 -1.45
C GLY A 25 -10.77 -10.14 -2.48
N THR A 26 -11.47 -9.03 -2.75
CA THR A 26 -12.52 -9.00 -3.78
C THR A 26 -11.94 -9.28 -5.16
N MET A 27 -10.79 -8.67 -5.49
CA MET A 27 -10.16 -8.85 -6.80
C MET A 27 -9.58 -10.25 -6.97
N HIS A 28 -8.96 -10.80 -5.92
CA HIS A 28 -8.43 -12.16 -5.91
C HIS A 28 -9.53 -13.18 -6.18
N ASN A 29 -10.67 -13.08 -5.49
CA ASN A 29 -11.82 -13.97 -5.71
C ASN A 29 -12.37 -13.86 -7.14
N ALA A 30 -12.52 -12.64 -7.66
CA ALA A 30 -13.02 -12.43 -9.03
C ALA A 30 -12.08 -13.06 -10.08
N MET A 31 -10.77 -12.87 -9.90
CA MET A 31 -9.76 -13.42 -10.81
C MET A 31 -9.65 -14.95 -10.68
N GLN A 32 -9.81 -15.51 -9.49
CA GLN A 32 -9.89 -16.96 -9.31
C GLN A 32 -11.02 -17.58 -10.13
N GLN A 33 -12.18 -16.91 -10.23
CA GLN A 33 -13.28 -17.38 -11.08
C GLN A 33 -13.01 -17.16 -12.57
N ALA A 34 -12.22 -16.15 -12.94
CA ALA A 34 -11.87 -15.87 -14.33
C ALA A 34 -10.89 -16.88 -14.95
N VAL A 35 -10.06 -17.54 -14.13
CA VAL A 35 -9.12 -18.59 -14.56
C VAL A 35 -9.83 -19.82 -15.17
N PRO A 36 -10.77 -20.51 -14.49
CA PRO A 36 -11.45 -21.67 -15.06
C PRO A 36 -12.32 -21.30 -16.27
N LEU A 37 -12.79 -20.07 -16.35
CA LEU A 37 -13.49 -19.52 -17.53
C LEU A 37 -12.57 -19.23 -18.71
N LYS A 38 -11.27 -19.51 -18.59
CA LYS A 38 -10.22 -19.26 -19.60
C LYS A 38 -10.17 -17.81 -20.09
N LYS A 39 -10.63 -16.86 -19.25
CA LYS A 39 -10.53 -15.42 -19.55
C LYS A 39 -9.12 -14.89 -19.30
N ILE A 40 -8.43 -15.50 -18.33
CA ILE A 40 -7.03 -15.22 -17.99
C ILE A 40 -6.30 -16.56 -17.79
N GLY A 41 -4.99 -16.58 -18.05
CA GLY A 41 -4.18 -17.80 -17.88
C GLY A 41 -3.83 -18.12 -16.43
N SER A 42 -3.69 -17.10 -15.58
CA SER A 42 -3.40 -17.24 -14.16
C SER A 42 -3.91 -16.02 -13.38
N ASN A 43 -4.11 -16.19 -12.08
CA ASN A 43 -4.55 -15.09 -11.22
C ASN A 43 -3.38 -14.13 -10.94
N PRO A 44 -3.46 -12.84 -11.35
CA PRO A 44 -2.39 -11.86 -11.13
C PRO A 44 -2.27 -11.42 -9.66
N CYS A 45 -3.20 -11.82 -8.80
CA CYS A 45 -3.24 -11.43 -7.38
C CYS A 45 -2.41 -12.35 -6.48
N GLU A 46 -2.02 -13.55 -6.93
CA GLU A 46 -1.42 -14.62 -6.09
C GLU A 46 -0.07 -14.26 -5.46
N SER A 47 0.67 -13.34 -6.06
CA SER A 47 2.01 -12.91 -5.61
C SER A 47 2.05 -11.49 -5.08
N ALA A 48 0.89 -10.87 -4.85
CA ALA A 48 0.80 -9.49 -4.42
C ALA A 48 1.17 -9.31 -2.95
N VAL A 49 2.02 -8.33 -2.66
CA VAL A 49 2.45 -7.99 -1.28
C VAL A 49 1.79 -6.69 -0.85
N ILE A 50 1.01 -6.74 0.23
CA ILE A 50 0.40 -5.56 0.86
C ILE A 50 1.34 -5.05 1.95
N SER A 51 2.03 -3.95 1.68
CA SER A 51 2.94 -3.31 2.65
C SER A 51 2.22 -2.24 3.47
N ASN A 52 2.41 -2.25 4.79
CA ASN A 52 1.82 -1.25 5.67
C ASN A 52 2.71 -0.01 5.74
N LYS A 53 2.59 0.91 4.78
CA LYS A 53 3.34 2.19 4.80
C LYS A 53 2.74 3.25 5.73
N ASN A 54 1.61 2.97 6.40
CA ASN A 54 0.99 3.88 7.37
C ASN A 54 1.75 4.01 8.70
N ILE A 55 3.02 3.61 8.75
CA ILE A 55 3.94 4.13 9.76
C ILE A 55 4.17 5.58 9.37
N LYS A 56 3.34 6.48 9.93
CA LYS A 56 3.59 7.92 9.92
C LYS A 56 5.10 8.10 10.11
N LYS A 57 5.81 8.65 9.11
CA LYS A 57 7.09 9.29 9.38
C LYS A 57 6.74 10.36 10.42
N ARG A 58 6.84 10.02 11.71
CA ARG A 58 6.88 11.02 12.76
C ARG A 58 8.07 11.87 12.35
N LYS A 59 7.80 13.05 11.77
CA LYS A 59 8.81 14.10 11.71
C LYS A 59 9.22 14.27 13.16
N VAL A 60 10.36 13.68 13.52
CA VAL A 60 11.07 14.06 14.72
C VAL A 60 11.46 15.50 14.42
N LEU A 61 10.59 16.43 14.82
CA LEU A 61 10.89 17.85 14.75
C LEU A 61 12.07 18.03 15.70
N SER A 62 13.27 18.22 15.14
CA SER A 62 14.48 18.40 15.91
C SER A 62 14.31 19.63 16.78
N ILE A 63 14.21 19.43 18.10
CA ILE A 63 14.19 20.48 19.11
C ILE A 63 15.56 21.23 19.17
N CYS A 64 16.52 20.87 18.30
CA CYS A 64 17.86 21.45 18.28
C CYS A 64 17.99 22.88 17.72
N GLU A 65 17.02 23.44 17.00
CA GLU A 65 17.21 24.75 16.34
C GLU A 65 16.90 25.98 17.21
N LEU A 66 16.37 25.82 18.43
CA LEU A 66 16.00 26.96 19.29
C LEU A 66 17.08 27.38 20.29
N LYS A 67 18.26 26.74 20.32
CA LYS A 67 19.32 27.10 21.27
C LYS A 67 20.32 28.13 20.75
N THR A 68 20.31 28.45 19.45
CA THR A 68 21.33 29.33 18.83
C THR A 68 20.98 30.82 18.89
N SER A 69 19.77 31.20 19.30
CA SER A 69 19.33 32.61 19.36
C SER A 69 19.25 33.20 20.78
N LEU A 70 19.57 32.42 21.83
CA LEU A 70 19.53 32.89 23.22
C LEU A 70 20.91 33.17 23.84
N PHE A 71 21.95 33.17 23.00
CA PHE A 71 23.34 33.51 23.37
C PHE A 71 23.89 34.52 22.36
N SER A 72 23.32 35.73 22.36
CA SER A 72 23.90 36.93 21.74
C SER A 72 23.66 38.14 22.62
#